data_AF-A0A2D7V7Y4-F1
#
_entry.id   AF-A0A2D7V7Y4-F1
#
_cell.length_a   1.000
_cell.length_b   1.000
_cell.length_c   1.000
_cell.angle_alpha   90.00
_cell.angle_beta   90.00
_cell.angle_gamma   90.00
#
_symmetry.space_group_name_H-M   'P 1'
#
loop_
_entity.id
_entity.type
_entity.pdbx_description
1 polymer ?
#
loop_
_entity_poly.entity_id
_entity_poly.type
_entity_poly.pdbx_seq_one_letter_code
_entity_poly.pdbx_strand_id
1 'polypeptide(L)'
;SDDEVPLKTKENLEEYLQSAISFLQTQQSVLERTLEILEEIAELAETMKADVIRSISKEQEKKSRKKFWKLRKELKNLAALEFNEKPLFSKNGSDKSFKLFKDAGPNAPKIKQPAAPHYLKPLQASDKEVNRESVFESMQALQEMLGRTDATESDLQTSFTALASNPDSEKKLQFIEERVKTWVSEVIEGQDGLSVQANLLTQRVDGLMRGLNGLTQE
;
A
#
# COMPACT_ATOMS: atom_id res chain seq x y z
N SER A 1 -39.47 9.24 -5.58
CA SER A 1 -38.54 9.62 -4.51
C SER A 1 -37.16 9.52 -5.09
N ASP A 2 -36.53 10.67 -5.34
CA ASP A 2 -35.13 10.74 -5.78
C ASP A 2 -34.27 10.34 -4.59
N ASP A 3 -33.88 9.07 -4.53
CA ASP A 3 -32.82 8.67 -3.62
C ASP A 3 -31.62 9.60 -3.83
N GLU A 4 -31.10 10.14 -2.73
CA GLU A 4 -29.92 10.99 -2.69
C GLU A 4 -28.73 10.23 -3.28
N VAL A 5 -28.50 10.39 -4.58
CA VAL A 5 -27.22 10.03 -5.18
C VAL A 5 -26.17 10.93 -4.52
N PRO A 6 -25.15 10.38 -3.83
CA PRO A 6 -24.25 11.14 -2.97
C PRO A 6 -23.38 12.18 -3.70
N LEU A 7 -23.42 12.20 -5.02
CA LEU A 7 -22.60 13.03 -5.92
C LEU A 7 -23.28 14.34 -6.36
N LYS A 8 -24.43 14.70 -5.79
CA LYS A 8 -25.22 15.87 -6.23
C LYS A 8 -24.53 17.22 -6.01
N THR A 9 -23.51 17.31 -5.16
CA THR A 9 -22.80 18.56 -4.84
C THR A 9 -21.29 18.43 -5.04
N LYS A 10 -20.63 19.57 -5.32
CA LYS A 10 -19.17 19.65 -5.47
C LYS A 10 -18.46 19.28 -4.17
N GLU A 11 -18.98 19.75 -3.05
CA GLU A 11 -18.42 19.50 -1.72
C GLU A 11 -18.41 18.00 -1.39
N ASN A 12 -19.49 17.28 -1.69
CA ASN A 12 -19.55 15.84 -1.47
C ASN A 12 -18.51 15.11 -2.34
N LEU A 13 -18.38 15.50 -3.61
CA LEU A 13 -17.40 14.91 -4.51
C LEU A 13 -15.96 15.13 -4.02
N GLU A 14 -15.65 16.34 -3.56
CA GLU A 14 -14.34 16.67 -2.98
C GLU A 14 -14.06 15.83 -1.74
N GLU A 15 -15.03 15.68 -0.84
CA GLU A 15 -14.91 14.85 0.36
C GLU A 15 -14.62 13.37 0.02
N TYR A 16 -15.32 12.80 -0.96
CA TYR A 16 -15.07 11.42 -1.39
C TYR A 16 -13.69 11.23 -2.02
N LEU A 17 -13.24 12.17 -2.86
CA LEU A 17 -11.91 12.11 -3.49
C LEU A 17 -10.81 12.25 -2.43
N GLN A 18 -10.97 13.17 -1.48
CA GLN A 18 -10.05 13.32 -0.36
C GLN A 18 -10.02 12.06 0.51
N SER A 19 -11.18 11.47 0.82
CA SER A 19 -11.26 10.22 1.60
C SER A 19 -10.52 9.07 0.91
N ALA A 20 -10.59 9.01 -0.43
CA ALA A 20 -9.88 8.01 -1.22
C ALA A 20 -8.38 8.22 -1.28
N ILE A 21 -7.94 9.47 -1.46
CA ILE A 21 -6.52 9.83 -1.38
C ILE A 21 -5.99 9.45 0.00
N SER A 22 -6.69 9.80 1.08
CA SER A 22 -6.29 9.43 2.45
C SER A 22 -6.28 7.91 2.66
N PHE A 23 -7.22 7.16 2.09
CA PHE A 23 -7.19 5.70 2.12
C PHE A 23 -5.93 5.15 1.43
N LEU A 24 -5.62 5.64 0.22
CA LEU A 24 -4.46 5.21 -0.56
C LEU A 24 -3.14 5.57 0.13
N GLN A 25 -3.02 6.78 0.69
CA GLN A 25 -1.88 7.21 1.50
C GLN A 25 -1.69 6.34 2.75
N THR A 26 -2.79 6.00 3.43
CA THR A 26 -2.72 5.10 4.58
C THR A 26 -2.27 3.70 4.14
N GLN A 27 -2.77 3.20 3.00
CA GLN A 27 -2.35 1.93 2.44
C GLN A 27 -0.87 1.93 2.04
N GLN A 28 -0.39 3.00 1.40
CA GLN A 28 1.01 3.22 1.04
C GLN A 28 1.91 3.19 2.28
N SER A 29 1.61 4.01 3.29
CA SER A 29 2.42 4.09 4.51
C SER A 29 2.53 2.74 5.23
N VAL A 30 1.44 1.96 5.22
CA VAL A 30 1.45 0.61 5.80
C VAL A 30 2.27 -0.37 4.94
N LEU A 31 2.23 -0.27 3.62
CA LEU A 31 3.06 -1.08 2.72
C LEU A 31 4.56 -0.75 2.88
N GLU A 32 4.94 0.53 2.98
CA GLU A 32 6.30 0.96 3.25
C GLU A 32 6.81 0.39 4.58
N ARG A 33 6.04 0.56 5.66
CA ARG A 33 6.42 0.00 6.97
C ARG A 33 6.51 -1.52 6.94
N THR A 34 5.66 -2.18 6.16
CA THR A 34 5.70 -3.63 5.97
C THR A 34 7.00 -4.04 5.28
N LEU A 35 7.45 -3.31 4.24
CA LEU A 35 8.70 -3.57 3.55
C LEU A 35 9.92 -3.38 4.45
N GLU A 36 9.97 -2.30 5.24
CA GLU A 36 11.04 -2.06 6.23
C GLU A 36 11.16 -3.25 7.20
N ILE A 37 10.03 -3.75 7.70
CA ILE A 37 10.03 -4.92 8.59
C ILE A 37 10.57 -6.17 7.88
N LEU A 38 10.27 -6.36 6.59
CA LEU A 38 10.78 -7.50 5.84
C LEU A 38 12.30 -7.42 5.63
N GLU A 39 12.84 -6.22 5.40
CA GLU A 39 14.28 -5.97 5.36
C GLU A 39 14.93 -6.31 6.71
N GLU A 40 14.35 -5.83 7.82
CA GLU A 40 14.82 -6.18 9.16
C GLU A 40 14.78 -7.70 9.42
N ILE A 41 13.75 -8.40 8.92
CA ILE A 41 13.65 -9.86 9.04
C ILE A 41 14.73 -10.56 8.20
N ALA A 42 15.03 -10.05 7.00
CA ALA A 42 16.08 -10.60 6.14
C ALA A 42 17.47 -10.52 6.82
N GLU A 43 17.78 -9.38 7.46
CA GLU A 43 19.02 -9.20 8.23
C GLU A 43 19.11 -10.17 9.42
N LEU A 44 17.99 -10.39 10.13
CA LEU A 44 17.94 -11.31 11.27
C LEU A 44 18.23 -12.76 10.86
N ALA A 45 18.02 -13.14 9.60
CA ALA A 45 18.31 -14.49 9.12
C ALA A 45 19.77 -14.91 9.36
N GLU A 46 20.71 -13.95 9.38
CA GLU A 46 22.13 -14.23 9.60
C GLU A 46 22.47 -14.59 11.03
N THR A 47 21.69 -14.08 11.99
CA THR A 47 21.97 -14.18 13.43
C THR A 47 21.00 -15.08 14.18
N MET A 48 20.03 -15.69 13.48
CA MET A 48 18.99 -16.55 14.07
C MET A 48 19.38 -18.02 14.26
N LYS A 49 20.58 -18.41 13.83
CA LYS A 49 21.21 -19.70 14.18
C LYS A 49 22.58 -19.40 14.79
N ALA A 50 22.81 -19.85 16.03
CA ALA A 50 24.15 -19.81 16.60
C ALA A 50 25.09 -20.66 15.74
N ASP A 51 26.17 -20.02 15.30
CA ASP A 51 27.16 -20.63 14.42
C ASP A 51 28.53 -20.20 14.91
N VAL A 52 29.34 -21.20 15.31
CA VAL A 52 30.70 -21.01 15.81
C VAL A 52 31.62 -20.45 14.72
N ILE A 53 31.37 -20.79 13.45
CA ILE A 53 32.13 -20.32 12.30
C ILE A 53 31.84 -18.83 12.03
N ARG A 54 30.61 -18.37 12.31
CA ARG A 54 30.19 -16.96 12.18
C ARG A 54 30.31 -16.15 13.47
N SER A 55 30.86 -16.73 14.55
CA SER A 55 30.99 -16.12 15.87
C SER A 55 29.66 -15.59 16.47
N ILE A 56 28.54 -16.28 16.23
CA ILE A 56 27.23 -15.88 16.76
C ILE A 56 27.02 -16.51 18.14
N SER A 57 26.98 -15.68 19.17
CA SER A 57 26.70 -16.10 20.55
C SER A 57 25.24 -16.54 20.74
N LYS A 58 24.99 -17.36 21.77
CA LYS A 58 23.63 -17.74 22.19
C LYS A 58 22.80 -16.53 22.62
N GLU A 59 23.43 -15.52 23.21
CA GLU A 59 22.80 -14.24 23.57
C GLU A 59 22.34 -13.47 22.34
N GLN A 60 23.15 -13.42 21.27
CA GLN A 60 22.75 -12.83 19.99
C GLN A 60 21.59 -13.58 19.36
N GLU A 61 21.65 -14.91 19.29
CA GLU A 61 20.55 -15.73 18.78
C GLU A 61 19.24 -15.45 19.54
N LYS A 62 19.29 -15.41 20.87
CA LYS A 62 18.12 -15.13 21.72
C LYS A 62 17.55 -13.73 21.48
N LYS A 63 18.41 -12.72 21.30
CA LYS A 63 17.99 -11.35 20.95
C LYS A 63 17.33 -11.31 19.57
N SER A 64 17.92 -11.95 18.57
CA SER A 64 17.41 -12.01 17.20
C SER A 64 16.05 -12.72 17.13
N ARG A 65 15.88 -13.86 17.81
CA ARG A 65 14.59 -14.54 17.94
C ARG A 65 13.51 -13.67 18.58
N LYS A 66 13.87 -12.92 19.64
CA LYS A 66 12.94 -12.00 20.31
C LYS A 66 12.54 -10.83 19.39
N LYS A 67 13.49 -10.28 18.62
CA LYS A 67 13.20 -9.23 17.62
C LYS A 67 12.30 -9.78 16.51
N PHE A 68 12.62 -10.95 15.96
CA PHE A 68 11.82 -11.63 14.93
C PHE A 68 10.37 -11.85 15.36
N TRP A 69 10.15 -12.31 16.59
CA TRP A 69 8.80 -12.48 17.12
C TRP A 69 8.00 -11.16 17.19
N LYS A 70 8.65 -10.06 17.61
CA LYS A 70 8.02 -8.74 17.64
C LYS A 70 7.65 -8.27 16.24
N LEU A 71 8.57 -8.37 15.29
CA LEU A 71 8.37 -7.97 13.90
C LEU A 71 7.21 -8.75 13.25
N ARG A 72 7.12 -10.06 13.50
CA ARG A 72 5.98 -10.87 13.02
C ARG A 72 4.64 -10.44 13.61
N LYS A 73 4.61 -10.06 14.89
CA LYS A 73 3.39 -9.54 15.52
C LYS A 73 2.99 -8.21 14.89
N GLU A 74 3.96 -7.35 14.60
CA GLU A 74 3.74 -6.07 13.93
C GLU A 74 3.19 -6.28 12.51
N LEU A 75 3.80 -7.15 11.69
CA LEU A 75 3.28 -7.52 10.36
C LEU A 75 1.82 -7.98 10.41
N LYS A 76 1.46 -8.80 11.41
CA LYS A 76 0.08 -9.28 11.58
C LYS A 76 -0.88 -8.13 11.90
N ASN A 77 -0.45 -7.16 12.72
CA ASN A 77 -1.28 -6.01 13.07
C ASN A 77 -1.46 -5.07 11.87
N LEU A 78 -0.37 -4.77 11.15
CA LEU A 78 -0.39 -3.93 9.96
C LEU A 78 -1.32 -4.51 8.87
N ALA A 79 -1.23 -5.82 8.64
CA ALA A 79 -2.10 -6.54 7.70
C ALA A 79 -3.60 -6.51 8.06
N ALA A 80 -3.94 -6.15 9.30
CA ALA A 80 -5.31 -6.10 9.81
C ALA A 80 -5.85 -4.66 9.96
N LEU A 81 -5.07 -3.64 9.61
CA LEU A 81 -5.49 -2.25 9.72
C LEU A 81 -6.65 -1.92 8.77
N GLU A 82 -7.46 -0.97 9.21
CA GLU A 82 -8.65 -0.49 8.51
C GLU A 82 -8.65 1.04 8.54
N PHE A 83 -9.17 1.66 7.48
CA PHE A 83 -9.38 3.10 7.36
C PHE A 83 -10.87 3.34 7.14
N ASN A 84 -11.53 4.12 8.00
CA ASN A 84 -12.97 4.36 7.96
C ASN A 84 -13.79 3.06 7.81
N GLU A 85 -13.52 2.08 8.68
CA GLU A 85 -14.18 0.75 8.71
C GLU A 85 -13.96 -0.09 7.45
N LYS A 86 -13.06 0.33 6.56
CA LYS A 86 -12.66 -0.43 5.38
C LYS A 86 -11.26 -1.02 5.59
N PRO A 87 -11.07 -2.33 5.44
CA PRO A 87 -9.74 -2.93 5.48
C PRO A 87 -8.80 -2.26 4.48
N LEU A 88 -7.55 -2.03 4.84
CA LEU A 88 -6.56 -1.53 3.86
C LEU A 88 -6.23 -2.60 2.81
N PHE A 89 -6.30 -3.87 3.21
CA PHE A 89 -5.93 -5.01 2.38
C PHE A 89 -7.02 -6.06 2.29
N SER A 90 -7.01 -6.83 1.20
CA SER A 90 -7.87 -7.98 1.07
C SER A 90 -7.43 -9.08 2.04
N LYS A 91 -8.37 -9.56 2.85
CA LYS A 91 -8.13 -10.68 3.79
C LYS A 91 -7.98 -12.04 3.06
N ASN A 92 -8.35 -12.10 1.77
CA ASN A 92 -8.31 -13.31 0.96
C ASN A 92 -7.06 -13.35 0.07
N GLY A 93 -6.74 -14.51 -0.51
CA GLY A 93 -5.61 -14.68 -1.44
C GLY A 93 -5.77 -14.01 -2.81
N SER A 94 -6.69 -13.06 -2.93
CA SER A 94 -6.99 -12.35 -4.16
C SER A 94 -7.30 -10.90 -3.85
N ASP A 95 -6.93 -10.01 -4.76
CA ASP A 95 -7.26 -8.60 -4.66
C ASP A 95 -8.77 -8.41 -4.60
N LYS A 96 -9.20 -7.39 -3.86
CA LYS A 96 -10.58 -6.92 -3.84
C LYS A 96 -10.62 -5.47 -4.29
N SER A 97 -11.81 -4.98 -4.52
CA SER A 97 -12.02 -3.56 -4.72
C SER A 97 -13.36 -3.13 -4.14
N PHE A 98 -13.45 -1.87 -3.77
CA PHE A 98 -14.69 -1.26 -3.32
C PHE A 98 -14.95 0.01 -4.12
N LYS A 99 -16.23 0.34 -4.30
CA LYS A 99 -16.60 1.58 -4.96
C LYS A 99 -16.10 2.76 -4.14
N LEU A 100 -15.43 3.69 -4.82
CA LEU A 100 -15.05 5.00 -4.29
C LEU A 100 -16.25 5.71 -3.65
N PHE A 101 -17.41 5.59 -4.31
CA PHE A 101 -18.67 6.16 -3.86
C PHE A 101 -19.64 5.03 -3.51
N LYS A 102 -19.97 4.88 -2.21
CA LYS A 102 -20.72 3.73 -1.67
C LYS A 102 -22.08 3.54 -2.36
N ASP A 103 -22.78 4.64 -2.65
CA ASP A 103 -24.12 4.63 -3.25
C ASP A 103 -24.14 5.04 -4.73
N ALA A 104 -22.97 5.12 -5.38
CA ALA A 104 -22.92 5.37 -6.81
C ALA A 104 -23.30 4.12 -7.63
N GLY A 105 -23.68 4.36 -8.88
CA GLY A 105 -24.09 3.35 -9.84
C GLY A 105 -23.05 2.22 -10.06
N PRO A 106 -23.41 1.18 -10.84
CA PRO A 106 -22.54 0.03 -11.08
C PRO A 106 -21.19 0.38 -11.72
N ASN A 107 -21.11 1.51 -12.43
CA ASN A 107 -19.92 2.00 -13.13
C ASN A 107 -19.06 2.96 -12.27
N ALA A 108 -19.29 3.01 -10.96
CA ALA A 108 -18.48 3.84 -10.08
C ALA A 108 -17.03 3.34 -10.04
N PRO A 109 -16.03 4.25 -10.03
CA PRO A 109 -14.63 3.88 -9.89
C PRO A 109 -14.41 3.05 -8.62
N LYS A 110 -13.48 2.09 -8.67
CA LYS A 110 -13.24 1.16 -7.57
C LYS A 110 -11.79 1.19 -7.08
N ILE A 111 -11.59 1.52 -5.82
CA ILE A 111 -10.27 1.46 -5.19
C ILE A 111 -9.89 0.00 -4.94
N LYS A 112 -8.66 -0.38 -5.29
CA LYS A 112 -8.13 -1.73 -5.07
C LYS A 112 -7.65 -1.91 -3.62
N GLN A 113 -7.87 -3.11 -3.12
CA GLN A 113 -7.37 -3.62 -1.85
C GLN A 113 -6.51 -4.83 -2.18
N PRO A 114 -5.17 -4.68 -2.24
CA PRO A 114 -4.30 -5.76 -2.62
C PRO A 114 -4.27 -6.84 -1.54
N ALA A 115 -3.95 -8.07 -1.93
CA ALA A 115 -3.88 -9.22 -1.02
C ALA A 115 -2.57 -9.30 -0.21
N ALA A 116 -2.05 -8.18 0.32
CA ALA A 116 -0.81 -8.16 1.12
C ALA A 116 -0.76 -9.23 2.24
N PRO A 117 -1.84 -9.48 3.01
CA PRO A 117 -1.85 -10.54 4.03
C PRO A 117 -1.56 -11.94 3.48
N HIS A 118 -1.88 -12.22 2.21
CA HIS A 118 -1.60 -13.51 1.58
C HIS A 118 -0.10 -13.78 1.48
N TYR A 119 0.67 -12.79 1.03
CA TYR A 119 2.11 -12.88 0.86
C TYR A 119 2.86 -12.90 2.19
N LEU A 120 2.29 -12.32 3.26
CA LEU A 120 2.89 -12.36 4.60
C LEU A 120 2.65 -13.68 5.36
N LYS A 121 1.68 -14.52 4.94
CA LYS A 121 1.34 -15.78 5.64
C LYS A 121 2.52 -16.75 5.81
N PRO A 122 3.37 -17.01 4.79
CA PRO A 122 4.51 -17.92 4.93
C PRO A 122 5.48 -17.51 6.06
N LEU A 123 5.66 -16.20 6.26
CA LEU A 123 6.51 -15.64 7.33
C LEU A 123 5.88 -15.80 8.72
N GLN A 124 4.58 -16.08 8.77
CA GLN A 124 3.83 -16.31 10.00
C GLN A 124 3.75 -17.80 10.39
N ALA A 125 4.33 -18.72 9.61
CA ALA A 125 4.21 -20.16 9.88
C ALA A 125 5.23 -20.70 10.91
N SER A 126 6.43 -20.15 10.98
CA SER A 126 7.51 -20.68 11.85
C SER A 126 8.27 -19.57 12.58
N ASP A 127 8.50 -19.73 13.88
CA ASP A 127 9.33 -18.87 14.75
C ASP A 127 10.78 -19.34 14.87
N LYS A 128 11.09 -20.50 14.29
CA LYS A 128 12.38 -21.15 14.48
C LYS A 128 13.45 -20.66 13.53
N GLU A 129 13.08 -20.26 12.32
CA GLU A 129 14.00 -19.88 11.25
C GLU A 129 13.33 -18.89 10.30
N VAL A 130 14.13 -17.99 9.72
CA VAL A 130 13.70 -17.10 8.64
C VAL A 130 13.82 -17.85 7.32
N ASN A 131 12.70 -18.03 6.63
CA ASN A 131 12.73 -18.47 5.23
C ASN A 131 13.04 -17.25 4.35
N ARG A 132 14.30 -17.15 3.89
CA ARG A 132 14.77 -16.04 3.05
C ARG A 132 14.03 -15.93 1.71
N GLU A 133 13.70 -17.06 1.10
CA GLU A 133 12.95 -17.11 -0.16
C GLU A 133 11.56 -16.51 0.04
N SER A 134 10.84 -16.93 1.09
CA SER A 134 9.54 -16.34 1.42
C SER A 134 9.61 -14.85 1.77
N VAL A 135 10.71 -14.39 2.40
CA VAL A 135 10.90 -12.95 2.67
C VAL A 135 11.05 -12.19 1.36
N PHE A 136 11.90 -12.68 0.46
CA PHE A 136 12.14 -12.05 -0.84
C PHE A 136 10.87 -12.02 -1.72
N GLU A 137 10.14 -13.13 -1.81
CA GLU A 137 8.87 -13.20 -2.53
C GLU A 137 7.83 -12.21 -1.95
N SER A 138 7.77 -12.11 -0.62
CA SER A 138 6.90 -11.14 0.06
C SER A 138 7.30 -9.71 -0.31
N MET A 139 8.59 -9.38 -0.23
CA MET A 139 9.10 -8.04 -0.56
C MET A 139 8.80 -7.67 -2.00
N GLN A 140 9.03 -8.58 -2.95
CA GLN A 140 8.74 -8.32 -4.36
C GLN A 140 7.24 -8.04 -4.58
N ALA A 141 6.36 -8.88 -4.03
CA ALA A 141 4.92 -8.68 -4.16
C ALA A 141 4.46 -7.35 -3.52
N LEU A 142 4.98 -7.01 -2.34
CA LEU A 142 4.63 -5.77 -1.63
C LEU A 142 5.18 -4.52 -2.33
N GLN A 143 6.37 -4.59 -2.94
CA GLN A 143 6.91 -3.52 -3.78
C GLN A 143 6.02 -3.27 -5.00
N GLU A 144 5.54 -4.35 -5.66
CA GLU A 144 4.59 -4.20 -6.79
C GLU A 144 3.26 -3.59 -6.35
N MET A 145 2.75 -3.98 -5.17
CA MET A 145 1.55 -3.39 -4.59
C MET A 145 1.74 -1.90 -4.28
N LEU A 146 2.87 -1.55 -3.67
CA LEU A 146 3.23 -0.18 -3.32
C LEU A 146 3.34 0.69 -4.57
N GLY A 147 4.05 0.24 -5.60
CA GLY A 147 4.15 0.97 -6.87
C GLY A 147 2.80 1.23 -7.54
N ARG A 148 1.84 0.29 -7.41
CA ARG A 148 0.45 0.49 -7.88
C ARG A 148 -0.30 1.49 -7.00
N THR A 149 -0.25 1.35 -5.67
CA THR A 149 -0.92 2.27 -4.74
C THR A 149 -0.44 3.71 -4.95
N ASP A 150 0.87 3.92 -5.07
CA ASP A 150 1.50 5.23 -5.28
C ASP A 150 1.09 5.87 -6.60
N ALA A 151 1.07 5.09 -7.69
CA ALA A 151 0.60 5.60 -8.98
C ALA A 151 -0.87 6.02 -8.88
N THR A 152 -1.72 5.24 -8.19
CA THR A 152 -3.16 5.56 -8.11
C THR A 152 -3.35 6.82 -7.28
N GLU A 153 -2.63 6.96 -6.18
CA GLU A 153 -2.66 8.14 -5.33
C GLU A 153 -2.21 9.38 -6.10
N SER A 154 -1.05 9.33 -6.75
CA SER A 154 -0.47 10.46 -7.49
C SER A 154 -1.37 10.92 -8.63
N ASP A 155 -1.92 9.98 -9.40
CA ASP A 155 -2.84 10.28 -10.49
C ASP A 155 -4.16 10.87 -9.96
N LEU A 156 -4.66 10.36 -8.83
CA LEU A 156 -5.88 10.87 -8.19
C LEU A 156 -5.67 12.27 -7.59
N GLN A 157 -4.51 12.55 -6.99
CA GLN A 157 -4.14 13.88 -6.48
C GLN A 157 -3.97 14.90 -7.61
N THR A 158 -3.32 14.51 -8.70
CA THR A 158 -3.17 15.35 -9.90
C THR A 158 -4.55 15.69 -10.46
N SER A 159 -5.42 14.68 -10.54
CA SER A 159 -6.80 14.84 -11.00
C SER A 159 -7.60 15.77 -10.08
N PHE A 160 -7.51 15.60 -8.77
CA PHE A 160 -8.16 16.47 -7.78
C PHE A 160 -7.70 17.93 -7.90
N THR A 161 -6.39 18.14 -8.04
CA THR A 161 -5.81 19.49 -8.17
C THR A 161 -6.28 20.19 -9.45
N ALA A 162 -6.36 19.46 -10.56
CA ALA A 162 -6.87 19.98 -11.83
C ALA A 162 -8.37 20.36 -11.76
N LEU A 163 -9.17 19.58 -11.01
CA LEU A 163 -10.59 19.86 -10.77
C LEU A 163 -10.79 21.10 -9.89
N ALA A 164 -10.03 21.21 -8.79
CA ALA A 164 -10.10 22.36 -7.90
C ALA A 164 -9.66 23.67 -8.59
N SER A 165 -8.74 23.58 -9.57
CA SER A 165 -8.18 24.73 -10.27
C SER A 165 -9.04 25.28 -11.42
N ASN A 166 -10.22 24.73 -11.70
CA ASN A 166 -11.07 25.13 -12.83
C ASN A 166 -12.45 25.67 -12.37
N PRO A 167 -12.56 26.96 -11.96
CA PRO A 167 -13.74 27.51 -11.30
C PRO A 167 -14.93 27.79 -12.23
N ASP A 168 -14.75 27.84 -13.55
CA ASP A 168 -15.80 28.29 -14.50
C ASP A 168 -16.92 27.26 -14.80
N SER A 169 -16.97 26.15 -14.06
CA SER A 169 -17.84 25.00 -14.40
C SER A 169 -19.02 24.76 -13.44
N GLU A 170 -19.31 25.71 -12.53
CA GLU A 170 -20.50 25.68 -11.65
C GLU A 170 -21.83 25.42 -12.40
N LYS A 171 -21.90 25.69 -13.71
CA LYS A 171 -23.15 25.57 -14.49
C LYS A 171 -23.55 24.16 -14.94
N LYS A 172 -22.80 23.08 -14.69
CA LYS A 172 -23.31 21.70 -14.93
C LYS A 172 -22.69 20.69 -13.97
N LEU A 173 -23.21 20.63 -12.74
CA LEU A 173 -22.85 19.62 -11.73
C LEU A 173 -22.88 18.18 -12.28
N GLN A 174 -23.88 17.82 -13.09
CA GLN A 174 -23.96 16.50 -13.76
C GLN A 174 -22.82 16.24 -14.77
N PHE A 175 -22.33 17.29 -15.46
CA PHE A 175 -21.22 17.16 -16.40
C PHE A 175 -19.88 17.00 -15.66
N ILE A 176 -19.72 17.70 -14.53
CA ILE A 176 -18.57 17.50 -13.64
C ILE A 176 -18.59 16.08 -13.08
N GLU A 177 -19.74 15.62 -12.58
CA GLU A 177 -19.89 14.27 -12.04
C GLU A 177 -19.54 13.18 -13.06
N GLU A 178 -20.12 13.20 -14.26
CA GLU A 178 -19.84 12.19 -15.29
C GLU A 178 -18.41 12.26 -15.80
N ARG A 179 -17.82 13.46 -15.92
CA ARG A 179 -16.41 13.60 -16.28
C ARG A 179 -15.48 13.08 -15.19
N VAL A 180 -15.78 13.37 -13.92
CA VAL A 180 -14.96 12.93 -12.79
C VAL A 180 -15.08 11.42 -12.62
N LYS A 181 -16.27 10.84 -12.74
CA LYS A 181 -16.44 9.38 -12.77
C LYS A 181 -15.64 8.74 -13.91
N THR A 182 -15.74 9.30 -15.12
CA THR A 182 -15.03 8.77 -16.28
C THR A 182 -13.51 8.84 -16.07
N TRP A 183 -13.00 10.01 -15.66
CA TRP A 183 -11.57 10.23 -15.45
C TRP A 183 -10.99 9.44 -14.29
N VAL A 184 -11.68 9.37 -13.15
CA VAL A 184 -11.23 8.56 -12.02
C VAL A 184 -11.27 7.07 -12.37
N SER A 185 -12.23 6.64 -13.20
CA SER A 185 -12.24 5.26 -13.72
C SER A 185 -11.04 5.02 -14.64
N GLU A 186 -10.74 5.94 -15.56
CA GLU A 186 -9.58 5.86 -16.46
C GLU A 186 -8.25 5.81 -15.69
N VAL A 187 -8.10 6.58 -14.62
CA VAL A 187 -6.90 6.56 -13.76
C VAL A 187 -6.76 5.22 -13.03
N ILE A 188 -7.84 4.74 -12.43
CA ILE A 188 -7.83 3.52 -11.63
C ILE A 188 -7.67 2.26 -12.51
N GLU A 189 -8.28 2.28 -13.71
CA GLU A 189 -8.22 1.17 -14.67
C GLU A 189 -6.97 1.23 -15.56
N GLY A 190 -6.47 2.43 -15.86
CA GLY A 190 -5.38 2.71 -16.78
C GLY A 190 -3.97 2.66 -16.18
N GLN A 191 -3.83 2.19 -14.93
CA GLN A 191 -2.52 1.87 -14.36
C GLN A 191 -1.82 0.80 -15.19
N ASP A 192 -1.00 1.26 -16.13
CA ASP A 192 -0.20 0.41 -16.99
C ASP A 192 1.02 -0.16 -16.24
N GLY A 193 1.56 -1.26 -16.76
CA GLY A 193 2.74 -1.88 -16.16
C GLY A 193 3.99 -1.01 -16.20
N LEU A 194 4.00 0.10 -16.97
CA LEU A 194 5.14 1.00 -17.12
C LEU A 194 5.21 2.01 -15.98
N SER A 195 4.09 2.61 -15.60
CA SER A 195 4.00 3.52 -14.45
C SER A 195 4.36 2.80 -13.15
N VAL A 196 3.91 1.55 -13.01
CA VAL A 196 4.29 0.67 -11.88
C VAL A 196 5.80 0.40 -11.88
N GLN A 197 6.40 0.11 -13.04
CA GLN A 197 7.85 -0.12 -13.16
C GLN A 197 8.68 1.14 -12.87
N ALA A 198 8.21 2.32 -13.29
CA ALA A 198 8.87 3.58 -13.00
C ALA A 198 8.88 3.87 -11.48
N ASN A 199 7.74 3.69 -10.80
CA ASN A 199 7.65 3.88 -9.35
C ASN A 199 8.49 2.85 -8.58
N LEU A 200 8.47 1.58 -8.99
CA LEU A 200 9.34 0.54 -8.44
C LEU A 200 10.82 0.89 -8.57
N LEU A 201 11.23 1.43 -9.72
CA LEU A 201 12.62 1.85 -9.96
C LEU A 201 13.00 3.02 -9.05
N THR A 202 12.13 4.02 -8.93
CA THR A 202 12.32 5.17 -8.04
C THR A 202 12.48 4.73 -6.59
N GLN A 203 11.59 3.86 -6.08
CA GLN A 203 11.69 3.36 -4.71
C GLN A 203 12.92 2.50 -4.45
N ARG A 204 13.34 1.70 -5.43
CA ARG A 204 14.60 0.94 -5.33
C ARG A 204 15.81 1.86 -5.27
N VAL A 205 15.84 2.92 -6.08
CA VAL A 205 16.90 3.93 -6.04
C VAL A 205 16.89 4.67 -4.69
N ASP A 206 15.73 5.05 -4.18
CA ASP A 206 15.60 5.70 -2.87
C ASP A 206 16.02 4.80 -1.71
N GLY A 207 15.66 3.51 -1.76
CA GLY A 207 16.13 2.50 -0.80
C GLY A 207 17.65 2.33 -0.81
N LEU A 208 18.26 2.28 -2.01
CA LEU A 208 19.71 2.24 -2.17
C LEU A 208 20.39 3.53 -1.65
N MET A 209 19.79 4.69 -1.90
CA MET A 209 20.27 6.00 -1.41
C MET A 209 20.18 6.11 0.12
N ARG A 210 19.10 5.61 0.73
CA ARG A 210 18.98 5.53 2.20
C ARG A 210 20.04 4.59 2.79
N GLY A 211 20.29 3.45 2.15
CA GLY A 211 21.35 2.52 2.56
C GLY A 211 22.76 3.11 2.44
N LEU A 212 23.04 3.85 1.36
CA LEU A 212 24.30 4.57 1.17
C LEU A 212 24.50 5.69 2.19
N ASN A 213 23.45 6.47 2.47
CA ASN A 213 23.51 7.54 3.46
C ASN A 213 23.71 7.01 4.89
N GLY A 214 23.17 5.83 5.20
CA GLY A 214 23.43 5.12 6.45
C GLY A 214 24.88 4.62 6.58
N LEU A 215 25.50 4.20 5.47
CA LEU A 215 26.90 3.76 5.44
C LEU A 215 27.91 4.91 5.48
N THR A 216 27.51 6.12 5.07
CA THR A 216 28.37 7.33 5.12
C THR A 216 28.28 8.10 6.44
N GLN A 217 27.45 7.66 7.39
CA GLN A 217 27.29 8.28 8.72
C GLN A 217 27.96 7.49 9.86
N GLU A 218 28.78 6.48 9.58
CA GLU A 218 29.69 5.84 10.55
C GLU A 218 31.15 6.30 10.41
#